data_AF-A0A4Q3RVV4-F1
#
_entry.id   AF-A0A4Q3RVV4-F1
#
_cell.length_a   1.000
_cell.length_b   1.000
_cell.length_c   1.000
_cell.angle_alpha   90.00
_cell.angle_beta   90.00
_cell.angle_gamma   90.00
#
_symmetry.space_group_name_H-M   'P 1'
#
loop_
_entity.id
_entity.type
_entity.pdbx_description
1 polymer ?
#
loop_
_entity_poly.entity_id
_entity_poly.type
_entity_poly.pdbx_seq_one_letter_code
_entity_poly.pdbx_strand_id
1 'polypeptide(L)'
;TKTFKRRSEPMDDFGLKVKHYLSGSMKLRTARSVGHYRQDFLDAIFKRHHIAAIACVLLAFIFLVLIGFFLELRIFELPAAASILIFFAVMISFIGALTYFLQSWSLPAAILLIVVINFLYQKELIDPHNKAYGLNYSKGRQRPGYDKQSLQALSNPEQVAKDRAAMIKVLDNWKARQQSEKPLMVFINVSGGGLRSAAFVMNTLQQLDSISNGNLMPHTFLISGASGGMLAATYYRELYRYKLHDSSINLYDKRLTDNISGDLLNPVFTSMIARDIFAPMQKFAVGNNRYIKDRGYAFENKLSENTKGLLNVQLKDIAADEAAGRVPIIIFNSVIKNDGRKLLIGTQPLSFMMKPRYFQTDTSVSADAVDFAAMFRQQDPQNLRILTAMRMNATFPYVLPNVWLPSNPIIDVMDAGLRDNLGAETSLRFIDNFREWIKENTGGVILLQLRDRVNDDWQQQFEKPSITDAIVTPATMLQHNWFALQNYFQADQFSYFNNNQDSLLKKISIVYKPASADKAAALNFHLSAREKRDIMASFNSEINAQAVNMMRSLLTKPSK
;
A
#
# COMPACT_ATOMS: atom_id res chain seq x y z
N THR A 1 -59.11 41.92 -9.69
CA THR A 1 -58.16 42.60 -10.59
C THR A 1 -57.36 43.61 -9.78
N LYS A 2 -56.19 43.23 -9.23
CA LYS A 2 -55.31 44.17 -8.52
C LYS A 2 -54.35 44.78 -9.53
N THR A 3 -54.62 46.01 -9.93
CA THR A 3 -53.72 46.86 -10.72
C THR A 3 -52.55 47.27 -9.84
N PHE A 4 -51.39 46.61 -10.01
CA PHE A 4 -50.16 46.96 -9.30
C PHE A 4 -49.33 47.93 -10.14
N LYS A 5 -48.93 49.05 -9.51
CA LYS A 5 -48.13 50.14 -10.11
C LYS A 5 -46.80 49.60 -10.66
N ARG A 6 -46.49 50.01 -11.90
CA ARG A 6 -45.23 49.83 -12.61
C ARG A 6 -44.12 50.60 -11.87
N ARG A 7 -43.35 49.93 -11.01
CA ARG A 7 -42.04 50.42 -10.54
C ARG A 7 -40.97 49.73 -11.37
N SER A 8 -40.42 50.44 -12.34
CA SER A 8 -39.10 50.11 -12.90
C SER A 8 -38.08 50.79 -12.00
N GLU A 9 -37.39 50.01 -11.18
CA GLU A 9 -36.23 50.49 -10.43
C GLU A 9 -35.05 50.76 -11.37
N PRO A 10 -34.11 51.66 -10.99
CA PRO A 10 -32.93 51.93 -11.79
C PRO A 10 -32.11 50.66 -11.97
N MET A 11 -31.41 50.52 -13.10
CA MET A 11 -30.44 49.44 -13.33
C MET A 11 -29.48 49.38 -12.14
N ASP A 12 -29.55 48.30 -11.36
CA ASP A 12 -28.56 48.00 -10.33
C ASP A 12 -27.15 48.07 -10.93
N ASP A 13 -26.34 49.00 -10.43
CA ASP A 13 -24.92 49.16 -10.80
C ASP A 13 -24.03 48.12 -10.07
N PHE A 14 -24.65 47.17 -9.38
CA PHE A 14 -23.97 46.08 -8.67
C PHE A 14 -23.90 44.83 -9.54
N GLY A 15 -22.79 44.69 -10.28
CA GLY A 15 -22.42 43.45 -10.96
C GLY A 15 -21.49 43.65 -12.17
N LEU A 16 -20.69 42.63 -12.49
CA LEU A 16 -19.86 42.61 -13.70
C LEU A 16 -20.73 42.70 -14.96
N LYS A 17 -20.53 43.74 -15.77
CA LYS A 17 -21.29 43.96 -17.02
C LYS A 17 -20.88 42.96 -18.10
N VAL A 18 -21.65 41.88 -18.23
CA VAL A 18 -21.44 40.86 -19.27
C VAL A 18 -21.97 41.38 -20.61
N LYS A 19 -21.07 41.73 -21.55
CA LYS A 19 -21.45 42.16 -22.91
C LYS A 19 -21.61 40.98 -23.88
N HIS A 20 -20.81 39.94 -23.68
CA HIS A 20 -20.79 38.75 -24.53
C HIS A 20 -20.72 37.50 -23.67
N TYR A 21 -21.35 36.42 -24.13
CA TYR A 21 -21.28 35.10 -23.51
C TYR A 21 -21.10 34.04 -24.60
N LEU A 22 -20.55 32.89 -24.22
CA LEU A 22 -20.43 31.74 -25.10
C LEU A 22 -21.71 30.89 -24.99
N SER A 23 -22.40 30.64 -26.10
CA SER A 23 -23.59 29.77 -26.10
C SER A 23 -23.21 28.30 -25.87
N GLY A 24 -24.19 27.44 -25.56
CA GLY A 24 -23.96 25.98 -25.43
C GLY A 24 -23.39 25.31 -26.70
N SER A 25 -23.44 25.99 -27.85
CA SER A 25 -22.79 25.57 -29.10
C SER A 25 -21.41 26.23 -29.31
N MET A 26 -20.78 26.72 -28.25
CA MET A 26 -19.51 27.46 -28.25
C MET A 26 -19.46 28.69 -29.16
N LYS A 27 -20.60 29.34 -29.44
CA LYS A 27 -20.64 30.57 -30.28
C LYS A 27 -20.68 31.81 -29.41
N LEU A 28 -19.86 32.80 -29.73
CA LEU A 28 -19.91 34.10 -29.06
C LEU A 28 -21.22 34.81 -29.39
N ARG A 29 -22.01 35.16 -28.38
CA ARG A 29 -23.28 35.89 -28.51
C ARG A 29 -23.29 37.14 -27.66
N THR A 30 -24.01 38.16 -28.10
CA THR A 30 -24.24 39.39 -27.33
C THR A 30 -25.28 39.14 -26.24
N ALA A 31 -25.00 39.63 -25.03
CA ALA A 31 -25.96 39.61 -23.93
C ALA A 31 -27.10 40.61 -24.23
N ARG A 32 -28.35 40.17 -24.07
CA ARG A 32 -29.53 41.03 -24.24
C ARG A 32 -29.88 41.70 -22.92
N SER A 33 -30.46 42.91 -22.97
CA SER A 33 -30.92 43.60 -21.77
C SER A 33 -32.05 42.80 -21.10
N VAL A 34 -31.93 42.61 -19.79
CA VAL A 34 -32.94 41.94 -18.96
C VAL A 34 -33.86 42.92 -18.23
N GLY A 35 -33.67 44.23 -18.38
CA GLY A 35 -34.38 45.28 -17.62
C GLY A 35 -35.91 45.33 -17.82
N HIS A 36 -36.46 44.61 -18.80
CA HIS A 36 -37.90 44.40 -18.98
C HIS A 36 -38.52 43.37 -18.01
N TYR A 37 -37.71 42.54 -17.35
CA TYR A 37 -38.20 41.57 -16.37
C TYR A 37 -38.41 42.25 -15.03
N ARG A 38 -39.51 41.89 -14.37
CA ARG A 38 -39.77 42.40 -13.02
C ARG A 38 -38.86 41.69 -12.02
N GLN A 39 -38.31 42.45 -11.06
CA GLN A 39 -37.42 41.88 -10.05
C GLN A 39 -38.09 40.77 -9.23
N ASP A 40 -39.37 40.93 -8.87
CA ASP A 40 -40.12 39.92 -8.13
C ASP A 40 -40.28 38.60 -8.90
N PHE A 41 -40.32 38.66 -10.23
CA PHE A 41 -40.33 37.49 -11.09
C PHE A 41 -38.94 36.81 -11.15
N LEU A 42 -37.87 37.60 -11.27
CA LEU A 42 -36.49 37.09 -11.24
C LEU A 42 -36.16 36.43 -9.90
N ASP A 43 -36.51 37.07 -8.79
CA ASP A 43 -36.33 36.54 -7.44
C ASP A 43 -37.10 35.23 -7.23
N ALA A 44 -38.33 35.13 -7.74
CA ALA A 44 -39.11 33.90 -7.66
C ALA A 44 -38.47 32.75 -8.46
N ILE A 45 -37.93 33.04 -9.64
CA ILE A 45 -37.19 32.06 -10.46
C ILE A 45 -35.93 31.62 -9.73
N PHE A 46 -35.11 32.55 -9.23
CA PHE A 46 -33.88 32.21 -8.51
C PHE A 46 -34.15 31.41 -7.24
N LYS A 47 -35.18 31.75 -6.46
CA LYS A 47 -35.60 30.97 -5.29
C LYS A 47 -36.01 29.55 -5.67
N ARG A 48 -36.76 29.35 -6.76
CA ARG A 48 -37.16 28.02 -7.23
C ARG A 48 -35.96 27.18 -7.68
N HIS A 49 -35.05 27.76 -8.46
CA HIS A 49 -33.82 27.08 -8.87
C HIS A 49 -32.95 26.73 -7.66
N HIS A 50 -32.89 27.61 -6.67
CA HIS A 50 -32.14 27.37 -5.45
C HIS A 50 -32.73 26.21 -4.63
N ILE A 51 -34.06 26.18 -4.43
CA ILE A 51 -34.74 25.06 -3.75
C ILE A 51 -34.53 23.74 -4.51
N ALA A 52 -34.63 23.77 -5.85
CA ALA A 52 -34.36 22.60 -6.68
C ALA A 52 -32.91 22.12 -6.54
N ALA A 53 -31.93 23.04 -6.50
CA ALA A 53 -30.54 22.69 -6.27
C ALA A 53 -30.33 22.04 -4.89
N ILE A 54 -30.93 22.58 -3.83
CA ILE A 54 -30.91 21.96 -2.50
C ILE A 54 -31.51 20.55 -2.53
N ALA A 55 -32.66 20.36 -3.18
CA ALA A 55 -33.29 19.06 -3.30
C ALA A 55 -32.40 18.05 -4.06
N CYS A 56 -31.73 18.47 -5.14
CA CYS A 56 -30.76 17.64 -5.86
C CYS A 56 -29.58 17.23 -4.98
N VAL A 57 -29.03 18.16 -4.18
CA VAL A 57 -27.93 17.88 -3.24
C VAL A 57 -28.38 16.89 -2.16
N LEU A 58 -29.58 17.06 -1.59
CA LEU A 58 -30.13 16.15 -0.60
C LEU A 58 -30.34 14.74 -1.19
N LEU A 59 -30.89 14.65 -2.40
CA LEU A 59 -31.09 13.38 -3.08
C LEU A 59 -29.75 12.69 -3.41
N ALA A 60 -28.76 13.44 -3.89
CA ALA A 60 -27.41 12.93 -4.11
C ALA A 60 -26.77 12.43 -2.81
N PHE A 61 -26.96 13.15 -1.70
CA PHE A 61 -26.48 12.72 -0.39
C PHE A 61 -27.13 11.41 0.07
N ILE A 62 -28.46 11.31 0.00
CA ILE A 62 -29.19 10.08 0.34
C ILE A 62 -28.71 8.91 -0.54
N PHE A 63 -28.53 9.16 -1.84
CA PHE A 63 -28.01 8.17 -2.77
C PHE A 63 -26.59 7.68 -2.38
N LEU A 64 -25.69 8.58 -1.98
CA LEU A 64 -24.34 8.22 -1.53
C LEU A 64 -24.34 7.44 -0.22
N VAL A 65 -25.21 7.81 0.72
CA VAL A 65 -25.40 7.05 1.96
C VAL A 65 -25.88 5.63 1.64
N LEU A 66 -26.88 5.49 0.77
CA LEU A 66 -27.37 4.18 0.32
C LEU A 66 -26.25 3.35 -0.32
N ILE A 67 -25.49 3.93 -1.26
CA ILE A 67 -24.32 3.27 -1.83
C ILE A 67 -23.36 2.80 -0.73
N GLY A 68 -23.06 3.65 0.26
CA GLY A 68 -22.18 3.35 1.37
C GLY A 68 -22.56 2.09 2.15
N PHE A 69 -23.87 1.84 2.34
CA PHE A 69 -24.43 0.64 2.99
C PHE A 69 -24.40 -0.61 2.12
N PHE A 70 -24.40 -0.48 0.80
CA PHE A 70 -24.44 -1.61 -0.14
C PHE A 70 -23.15 -1.80 -0.95
N LEU A 71 -22.04 -1.15 -0.55
CA LEU A 71 -20.74 -1.23 -1.22
C LEU A 71 -20.14 -2.64 -1.31
N GLU A 72 -20.64 -3.62 -0.56
CA GLU A 72 -20.28 -5.02 -0.72
C GLU A 72 -20.81 -5.64 -2.02
N LEU A 73 -21.86 -5.07 -2.62
CA LEU A 73 -22.39 -5.56 -3.89
C LEU A 73 -21.65 -4.88 -5.04
N ARG A 74 -21.09 -5.70 -5.93
CA ARG A 74 -20.31 -5.24 -7.09
C ARG A 74 -21.02 -4.20 -7.97
N ILE A 75 -22.35 -4.21 -8.00
CA ILE A 75 -23.17 -3.24 -8.76
C ILE A 75 -23.08 -1.81 -8.22
N PHE A 76 -22.65 -1.61 -6.96
CA PHE A 76 -22.48 -0.31 -6.33
C PHE A 76 -21.02 0.15 -6.29
N GLU A 77 -20.08 -0.63 -6.84
CA GLU A 77 -18.70 -0.20 -7.06
C GLU A 77 -18.66 0.81 -8.21
N LEU A 78 -18.28 2.06 -7.92
CA LEU A 78 -18.20 3.11 -8.93
C LEU A 78 -16.79 3.16 -9.52
N PRO A 79 -16.63 3.52 -10.80
CA PRO A 79 -15.33 3.88 -11.35
C PRO A 79 -14.66 4.97 -10.49
N ALA A 80 -13.36 4.85 -10.23
CA ALA A 80 -12.63 5.78 -9.38
C ALA A 80 -12.75 7.23 -9.87
N ALA A 81 -12.69 7.44 -11.18
CA ALA A 81 -12.89 8.76 -11.79
C ALA A 81 -14.28 9.35 -11.49
N ALA A 82 -15.34 8.53 -11.55
CA ALA A 82 -16.69 8.97 -11.20
C ALA A 82 -16.78 9.31 -9.71
N SER A 83 -16.17 8.50 -8.84
CA SER A 83 -16.11 8.76 -7.39
C SER A 83 -15.43 10.10 -7.09
N ILE A 84 -14.31 10.41 -7.76
CA ILE A 84 -13.60 11.69 -7.61
C ILE A 84 -14.47 12.87 -8.08
N LEU A 85 -15.16 12.74 -9.22
CA LEU A 85 -16.06 13.80 -9.69
C LEU A 85 -17.23 14.04 -8.73
N ILE A 86 -17.81 12.97 -8.20
CA ILE A 86 -18.87 13.04 -7.18
C ILE A 86 -18.34 13.74 -5.92
N PHE A 87 -17.13 13.40 -5.47
CA PHE A 87 -16.51 14.06 -4.32
C PHE A 87 -16.40 15.57 -4.50
N PHE A 88 -15.84 16.02 -5.63
CA PHE A 88 -15.74 17.46 -5.91
C PHE A 88 -17.12 18.11 -6.02
N ALA A 89 -18.08 17.45 -6.66
CA ALA A 89 -19.44 17.96 -6.76
C ALA A 89 -20.10 18.14 -5.38
N VAL A 90 -19.95 17.18 -4.48
CA VAL A 90 -20.49 17.28 -3.12
C VAL A 90 -19.75 18.33 -2.30
N MET A 91 -18.42 18.39 -2.40
CA MET A 91 -17.61 19.38 -1.68
C MET A 91 -17.97 20.81 -2.11
N ILE A 92 -18.08 21.07 -3.42
CA ILE A 92 -18.53 22.37 -3.95
C ILE A 92 -19.94 22.69 -3.47
N SER A 93 -20.85 21.71 -3.51
CA SER A 93 -22.24 21.90 -3.07
C SER A 93 -22.32 22.24 -1.58
N PHE A 94 -21.54 21.55 -0.74
CA PHE A 94 -21.49 21.77 0.70
C PHE A 94 -20.90 23.13 1.05
N ILE A 95 -19.76 23.50 0.45
CA ILE A 95 -19.13 24.82 0.63
C ILE A 95 -20.09 25.93 0.15
N GLY A 96 -20.74 25.73 -1.00
CA GLY A 96 -21.73 26.66 -1.53
C GLY A 96 -22.92 26.86 -0.59
N ALA A 97 -23.45 25.76 -0.03
CA ALA A 97 -24.53 25.81 0.94
C ALA A 97 -24.12 26.54 2.22
N LEU A 98 -22.97 26.20 2.82
CA LEU A 98 -22.46 26.88 4.01
C LEU A 98 -22.24 28.37 3.77
N THR A 99 -21.62 28.74 2.65
CA THR A 99 -21.37 30.14 2.29
C THR A 99 -22.67 30.90 2.11
N TYR A 100 -23.69 30.27 1.50
CA TYR A 100 -25.00 30.89 1.32
C TYR A 100 -25.75 31.13 2.64
N PHE A 101 -25.83 30.10 3.50
CA PHE A 101 -26.59 30.18 4.75
C PHE A 101 -25.90 31.04 5.80
N LEU A 102 -24.56 30.97 5.89
CA LEU A 102 -23.79 31.67 6.91
C LEU A 102 -23.31 33.04 6.44
N GLN A 103 -23.28 33.31 5.13
CA GLN A 103 -22.81 34.57 4.56
C GLN A 103 -21.46 35.01 5.16
N SER A 104 -21.38 36.20 5.77
CA SER A 104 -20.19 36.71 6.44
C SER A 104 -19.76 35.89 7.67
N TRP A 105 -20.64 35.06 8.23
CA TRP A 105 -20.34 34.14 9.34
C TRP A 105 -19.74 32.80 8.89
N SER A 106 -19.59 32.55 7.59
CA SER A 106 -19.05 31.29 7.07
C SER A 106 -17.66 30.97 7.61
N LEU A 107 -16.74 31.95 7.63
CA LEU A 107 -15.38 31.76 8.14
C LEU A 107 -15.35 31.51 9.66
N PRO A 108 -15.99 32.34 10.53
CA PRO A 108 -16.10 32.03 11.96
C PRO A 108 -16.71 30.65 12.25
N ALA A 109 -17.77 30.27 11.53
CA ALA A 109 -18.41 28.96 11.70
C ALA A 109 -17.50 27.81 11.27
N ALA A 110 -16.71 27.98 10.20
CA ALA A 110 -15.72 26.99 9.78
C ALA A 110 -14.62 26.80 10.83
N ILE A 111 -14.12 27.89 11.44
CA ILE A 111 -13.15 27.83 12.54
C ILE A 111 -13.77 27.10 13.74
N LEU A 112 -15.00 27.45 14.13
CA LEU A 112 -15.72 26.78 15.22
C LEU A 112 -15.90 25.28 14.93
N LEU A 113 -16.27 24.92 13.70
CA LEU A 113 -16.41 23.52 13.28
C LEU A 113 -15.09 22.76 13.43
N ILE A 114 -13.97 23.33 13.01
CA ILE A 114 -12.64 22.73 13.18
C ILE A 114 -12.31 22.53 14.66
N VAL A 115 -12.59 23.53 15.51
CA VAL A 115 -12.37 23.43 16.96
C VAL A 115 -13.24 22.34 17.60
N VAL A 116 -14.52 22.27 17.24
CA VAL A 116 -15.46 21.24 17.73
C VAL A 116 -15.01 19.86 17.28
N ILE A 117 -14.68 19.69 15.99
CA ILE A 117 -14.18 18.42 15.46
C ILE A 117 -12.92 18.03 16.23
N ASN A 118 -11.92 18.91 16.33
CA ASN A 118 -10.69 18.63 17.06
C ASN A 118 -10.96 18.24 18.53
N PHE A 119 -11.92 18.88 19.20
CA PHE A 119 -12.33 18.49 20.55
C PHE A 119 -12.93 17.08 20.60
N LEU A 120 -13.81 16.72 19.66
CA LEU A 120 -14.39 15.37 19.56
C LEU A 120 -13.31 14.30 19.31
N TYR A 121 -12.30 14.62 18.50
CA TYR A 121 -11.13 13.78 18.27
C TYR A 121 -10.29 13.60 19.54
N GLN A 122 -9.96 14.69 20.24
CA GLN A 122 -9.18 14.64 21.49
C GLN A 122 -9.89 13.85 22.61
N LYS A 123 -11.22 13.85 22.63
CA LYS A 123 -12.02 13.06 23.58
C LYS A 123 -12.25 11.60 23.13
N GLU A 124 -11.63 11.17 22.03
CA GLU A 124 -11.84 9.85 21.41
C GLU A 124 -13.32 9.51 21.15
N LEU A 125 -14.17 10.53 20.96
CA LEU A 125 -15.60 10.35 20.62
C LEU A 125 -15.76 9.99 19.14
N ILE A 126 -14.87 10.53 18.31
CA ILE A 126 -14.70 10.16 16.90
C ILE A 126 -13.30 9.56 16.76
N ASP A 127 -13.24 8.31 16.31
CA ASP A 127 -11.99 7.60 16.03
C ASP A 127 -11.98 7.17 14.57
N PRO A 128 -11.45 8.00 13.65
CA PRO A 128 -11.37 7.64 12.23
C PRO A 128 -10.13 6.80 11.92
N HIS A 129 -9.34 6.42 12.93
CA HIS A 129 -8.08 5.77 12.67
C HIS A 129 -8.30 4.39 12.10
N ASN A 130 -7.64 4.13 10.97
CA ASN A 130 -7.60 2.82 10.40
C ASN A 130 -6.73 1.90 11.28
N LYS A 131 -7.24 0.71 11.58
CA LYS A 131 -6.65 -0.23 12.53
C LYS A 131 -5.98 -1.41 11.83
N ALA A 132 -5.02 -2.04 12.50
CA ALA A 132 -4.47 -3.31 12.09
C ALA A 132 -5.43 -4.44 12.53
N TYR A 133 -6.14 -5.03 11.57
CA TYR A 133 -7.16 -6.04 11.87
C TYR A 133 -6.54 -7.35 12.37
N GLY A 134 -6.98 -7.78 13.54
CA GLY A 134 -6.38 -8.86 14.33
C GLY A 134 -5.89 -8.39 15.69
N LEU A 135 -5.35 -7.16 15.78
CA LEU A 135 -4.91 -6.58 17.04
C LEU A 135 -6.07 -6.17 17.95
N ASN A 136 -5.86 -6.29 19.26
CA ASN A 136 -6.80 -5.85 20.26
C ASN A 136 -6.55 -4.39 20.69
N TYR A 137 -7.55 -3.52 20.48
CA TYR A 137 -7.52 -2.08 20.79
C TYR A 137 -8.37 -1.70 22.02
N SER A 138 -8.73 -2.65 22.87
CA SER A 138 -9.60 -2.40 24.02
C SER A 138 -8.98 -1.42 25.02
N LYS A 139 -9.78 -0.45 25.51
CA LYS A 139 -9.30 0.67 26.36
C LYS A 139 -8.62 0.24 27.68
N GLY A 140 -8.88 -0.97 28.18
CA GLY A 140 -8.31 -1.49 29.43
C GLY A 140 -6.96 -2.20 29.31
N ARG A 141 -6.39 -2.34 28.11
CA ARG A 141 -5.13 -3.06 27.89
C ARG A 141 -3.95 -2.10 27.87
N GLN A 142 -2.86 -2.46 28.55
CA GLN A 142 -1.66 -1.64 28.60
C GLN A 142 -1.02 -1.55 27.20
N ARG A 143 -0.90 -0.32 26.69
CA ARG A 143 -0.19 -0.05 25.42
C ARG A 143 1.32 -0.13 25.66
N PRO A 144 2.10 -0.82 24.80
CA PRO A 144 3.55 -0.87 24.93
C PRO A 144 4.16 0.54 24.75
N GLY A 145 5.22 0.84 25.51
CA GLY A 145 5.99 2.06 25.35
C GLY A 145 6.70 2.10 23.99
N TYR A 146 6.61 3.22 23.29
CA TYR A 146 7.36 3.50 22.07
C TYR A 146 8.39 4.58 22.36
N ASP A 147 9.45 4.18 23.03
CA ASP A 147 10.57 5.03 23.44
C ASP A 147 11.88 4.23 23.39
N LYS A 148 13.01 4.92 23.56
CA LYS A 148 14.34 4.31 23.47
C LYS A 148 14.51 3.13 24.45
N GLN A 149 14.07 3.30 25.70
CA GLN A 149 14.23 2.28 26.74
C GLN A 149 13.39 1.05 26.42
N SER A 150 12.12 1.25 26.03
CA SER A 150 11.22 0.17 25.65
C SER A 150 11.75 -0.62 24.45
N LEU A 151 12.23 0.04 23.40
CA LEU A 151 12.79 -0.63 22.22
C LEU A 151 14.11 -1.35 22.51
N GLN A 152 14.93 -0.80 23.41
CA GLN A 152 16.15 -1.46 23.90
C GLN A 152 15.84 -2.69 24.73
N ALA A 153 14.79 -2.65 25.55
CA ALA A 153 14.35 -3.82 26.31
C ALA A 153 13.90 -4.97 25.39
N LEU A 154 13.26 -4.67 24.24
CA LEU A 154 12.88 -5.67 23.24
C LEU A 154 14.07 -6.26 22.47
N SER A 155 15.17 -5.51 22.35
CA SER A 155 16.38 -5.89 21.60
C SER A 155 17.60 -6.06 22.50
N ASN A 156 17.37 -6.44 23.76
CA ASN A 156 18.46 -6.69 24.71
C ASN A 156 19.27 -7.93 24.28
N PRO A 157 20.55 -8.05 24.66
CA PRO A 157 21.42 -9.14 24.19
C PRO A 157 20.89 -10.55 24.48
N GLU A 158 20.22 -10.76 25.61
CA GLU A 158 19.64 -12.06 25.99
C GLU A 158 18.47 -12.43 25.06
N GLN A 159 17.54 -11.48 24.84
CA GLN A 159 16.41 -11.67 23.94
C GLN A 159 16.87 -11.88 22.50
N VAL A 160 17.88 -11.12 22.05
CA VAL A 160 18.51 -11.29 20.73
C VAL A 160 19.14 -12.68 20.59
N ALA A 161 19.89 -13.15 21.59
CA ALA A 161 20.48 -14.48 21.56
C ALA A 161 19.43 -15.59 21.52
N LYS A 162 18.35 -15.45 22.31
CA LYS A 162 17.22 -16.38 22.33
C LYS A 162 16.51 -16.45 20.98
N ASP A 163 16.23 -15.32 20.36
CA ASP A 163 15.53 -15.29 19.07
C ASP A 163 16.42 -15.77 17.92
N ARG A 164 17.73 -15.50 17.97
CA ARG A 164 18.70 -16.11 17.03
C ARG A 164 18.72 -17.63 17.17
N ALA A 165 18.75 -18.15 18.39
CA ALA A 165 18.73 -19.60 18.63
C ALA A 165 17.41 -20.23 18.14
N ALA A 166 16.27 -19.53 18.29
CA ALA A 166 15.00 -19.97 17.72
C ALA A 166 15.04 -20.00 16.18
N MET A 167 15.60 -18.96 15.55
CA MET A 167 15.73 -18.90 14.09
C MET A 167 16.71 -19.94 13.53
N ILE A 168 17.77 -20.29 14.25
CA ILE A 168 18.67 -21.40 13.88
C ILE A 168 17.89 -22.71 13.75
N LYS A 169 16.94 -22.99 14.65
CA LYS A 169 16.09 -24.19 14.52
C LYS A 169 15.25 -24.17 13.23
N VAL A 170 14.76 -23.00 12.83
CA VAL A 170 14.01 -22.84 11.56
C VAL A 170 14.93 -23.07 10.36
N LEU A 171 16.16 -22.53 10.41
CA LEU A 171 17.19 -22.76 9.39
C LEU A 171 17.56 -24.25 9.29
N ASP A 172 17.75 -24.94 10.41
CA ASP A 172 18.05 -26.38 10.47
C ASP A 172 16.89 -27.21 9.92
N ASN A 173 15.64 -26.85 10.27
CA ASN A 173 14.45 -27.49 9.71
C ASN A 173 14.35 -27.30 8.20
N TRP A 174 14.65 -26.10 7.69
CA TRP A 174 14.72 -25.85 6.25
C TRP A 174 15.82 -26.69 5.60
N LYS A 175 17.01 -26.77 6.19
CA LYS A 175 18.15 -27.54 5.68
C LYS A 175 17.82 -29.03 5.61
N ALA A 176 17.20 -29.58 6.65
CA ALA A 176 16.83 -31.00 6.73
C ALA A 176 15.87 -31.45 5.61
N ARG A 177 15.23 -30.49 4.91
CA ARG A 177 14.32 -30.74 3.79
C ARG A 177 15.00 -30.65 2.42
N GLN A 178 16.28 -30.28 2.40
CA GLN A 178 17.05 -30.18 1.18
C GLN A 178 17.71 -31.52 0.84
N GLN A 179 17.92 -31.77 -0.45
CA GLN A 179 18.51 -33.02 -0.93
C GLN A 179 20.04 -33.01 -0.87
N SER A 180 20.64 -31.82 -0.77
CA SER A 180 22.09 -31.60 -0.75
C SER A 180 22.57 -31.28 0.66
N GLU A 181 23.81 -31.64 0.95
CA GLU A 181 24.48 -31.24 2.20
C GLU A 181 24.69 -29.72 2.27
N LYS A 182 24.96 -29.09 1.10
CA LYS A 182 25.14 -27.65 0.93
C LYS A 182 24.23 -27.11 -0.16
N PRO A 183 22.91 -27.02 0.11
CA PRO A 183 21.93 -26.52 -0.84
C PRO A 183 22.16 -25.03 -1.15
N LEU A 184 21.73 -24.58 -2.32
CA LEU A 184 21.62 -23.15 -2.59
C LEU A 184 20.42 -22.58 -1.84
N MET A 185 20.61 -21.45 -1.17
CA MET A 185 19.54 -20.77 -0.44
C MET A 185 19.06 -19.55 -1.23
N VAL A 186 17.77 -19.41 -1.46
CA VAL A 186 17.19 -18.30 -2.23
C VAL A 186 16.50 -17.32 -1.29
N PHE A 187 16.77 -16.03 -1.47
CA PHE A 187 16.09 -14.92 -0.83
C PHE A 187 15.36 -14.16 -1.94
N ILE A 188 14.03 -14.10 -1.86
CA ILE A 188 13.20 -13.42 -2.85
C ILE A 188 12.89 -12.02 -2.36
N ASN A 189 13.30 -11.06 -3.18
CA ASN A 189 13.21 -9.65 -2.94
C ASN A 189 12.30 -9.03 -4.00
N VAL A 190 11.20 -8.42 -3.60
CA VAL A 190 10.19 -7.91 -4.54
C VAL A 190 9.98 -6.41 -4.37
N SER A 191 9.94 -5.68 -5.48
CA SER A 191 9.79 -4.23 -5.43
C SER A 191 8.34 -3.78 -5.23
N GLY A 192 8.18 -2.59 -4.66
CA GLY A 192 6.93 -1.84 -4.80
C GLY A 192 6.62 -1.52 -6.26
N GLY A 193 5.40 -1.06 -6.53
CA GLY A 193 4.96 -0.76 -7.89
C GLY A 193 3.46 -0.89 -8.18
N GLY A 194 2.60 -0.90 -7.16
CA GLY A 194 1.16 -1.13 -7.33
C GLY A 194 0.84 -2.47 -8.03
N LEU A 195 -0.30 -2.54 -8.72
CA LEU A 195 -0.69 -3.77 -9.41
C LEU A 195 0.21 -4.13 -10.58
N ARG A 196 0.96 -3.16 -11.13
CA ARG A 196 1.99 -3.42 -12.14
C ARG A 196 3.07 -4.36 -11.60
N SER A 197 3.61 -4.05 -10.40
CA SER A 197 4.56 -4.95 -9.74
C SER A 197 3.91 -6.28 -9.38
N ALA A 198 2.67 -6.28 -8.87
CA ALA A 198 1.97 -7.52 -8.53
C ALA A 198 1.83 -8.47 -9.74
N ALA A 199 1.40 -7.95 -10.89
CA ALA A 199 1.26 -8.72 -12.12
C ALA A 199 2.63 -9.25 -12.61
N PHE A 200 3.65 -8.40 -12.59
CA PHE A 200 5.00 -8.77 -13.00
C PHE A 200 5.59 -9.86 -12.11
N VAL A 201 5.62 -9.63 -10.80
CA VAL A 201 6.17 -10.55 -9.80
C VAL A 201 5.45 -11.89 -9.85
N MET A 202 4.12 -11.91 -9.92
CA MET A 202 3.36 -13.15 -10.01
C MET A 202 3.75 -13.95 -11.25
N ASN A 203 3.72 -13.31 -12.43
CA ASN A 203 4.11 -13.96 -13.67
C ASN A 203 5.56 -14.46 -13.61
N THR A 204 6.50 -13.67 -13.07
CA THR A 204 7.90 -14.07 -12.94
C THR A 204 8.07 -15.27 -12.00
N LEU A 205 7.41 -15.29 -10.83
CA LEU A 205 7.48 -16.43 -9.92
C LEU A 205 6.92 -17.71 -10.55
N GLN A 206 5.79 -17.61 -11.26
CA GLN A 206 5.21 -18.74 -11.99
C GLN A 206 6.20 -19.30 -13.04
N GLN A 207 6.82 -18.43 -13.82
CA GLN A 207 7.77 -18.84 -14.87
C GLN A 207 9.06 -19.41 -14.28
N LEU A 208 9.63 -18.77 -13.24
CA LEU A 208 10.86 -19.24 -12.59
C LEU A 208 10.67 -20.59 -11.89
N ASP A 209 9.54 -20.77 -11.20
CA ASP A 209 9.23 -22.05 -10.58
C ASP A 209 9.00 -23.14 -11.63
N SER A 210 8.30 -22.82 -12.73
CA SER A 210 8.11 -23.74 -13.86
C SER A 210 9.44 -24.18 -14.50
N ILE A 211 10.33 -23.23 -14.85
CA ILE A 211 11.64 -23.57 -15.47
C ILE A 211 12.59 -24.26 -14.50
N SER A 212 12.34 -24.18 -13.19
CA SER A 212 13.11 -24.88 -12.15
C SER A 212 12.44 -26.18 -11.72
N ASN A 213 11.38 -26.63 -12.41
CA ASN A 213 10.62 -27.84 -12.08
C ASN A 213 10.09 -27.87 -10.64
N GLY A 214 9.62 -26.72 -10.13
CA GLY A 214 9.10 -26.59 -8.78
C GLY A 214 10.16 -26.41 -7.69
N ASN A 215 11.43 -26.25 -8.05
CA ASN A 215 12.52 -26.11 -7.08
C ASN A 215 12.69 -24.69 -6.51
N LEU A 216 11.97 -23.68 -7.02
CA LEU A 216 12.13 -22.31 -6.53
C LEU A 216 11.70 -22.17 -5.06
N MET A 217 10.48 -22.58 -4.71
CA MET A 217 9.97 -22.45 -3.34
C MET A 217 10.72 -23.31 -2.31
N PRO A 218 11.07 -24.59 -2.58
CA PRO A 218 11.88 -25.40 -1.67
C PRO A 218 13.24 -24.78 -1.31
N HIS A 219 13.91 -24.15 -2.27
CA HIS A 219 15.19 -23.47 -2.04
C HIS A 219 15.03 -22.07 -1.44
N THR A 220 13.83 -21.50 -1.46
CA THR A 220 13.58 -20.17 -0.90
C THR A 220 13.46 -20.24 0.62
N PHE A 221 14.28 -19.45 1.32
CA PHE A 221 14.20 -19.34 2.77
C PHE A 221 13.40 -18.10 3.19
N LEU A 222 13.71 -16.93 2.64
CA LEU A 222 13.11 -15.65 3.03
C LEU A 222 12.48 -14.92 1.83
N ILE A 223 11.30 -14.33 2.05
CA ILE A 223 10.66 -13.35 1.15
C ILE A 223 10.54 -12.01 1.87
N SER A 224 10.97 -10.93 1.21
CA SER A 224 10.86 -9.55 1.70
C SER A 224 10.69 -8.56 0.55
N GLY A 225 10.17 -7.38 0.82
CA GLY A 225 9.91 -6.38 -0.21
C GLY A 225 8.92 -5.31 0.20
N ALA A 226 8.36 -4.65 -0.80
CA ALA A 226 7.39 -3.58 -0.62
C ALA A 226 6.16 -3.71 -1.52
N SER A 227 5.05 -3.16 -1.01
CA SER A 227 3.82 -2.83 -1.72
C SER A 227 3.30 -3.93 -2.66
N GLY A 228 2.97 -3.58 -3.90
CA GLY A 228 2.42 -4.50 -4.91
C GLY A 228 3.21 -5.81 -5.13
N GLY A 229 4.55 -5.78 -5.05
CA GLY A 229 5.36 -6.98 -5.21
C GLY A 229 5.11 -7.98 -4.07
N MET A 230 4.94 -7.49 -2.84
CA MET A 230 4.63 -8.33 -1.68
C MET A 230 3.23 -8.95 -1.77
N LEU A 231 2.26 -8.28 -2.41
CA LEU A 231 0.93 -8.87 -2.67
C LEU A 231 1.07 -10.17 -3.47
N ALA A 232 1.85 -10.12 -4.55
CA ALA A 232 2.08 -11.27 -5.43
C ALA A 232 2.95 -12.35 -4.80
N ALA A 233 4.07 -11.97 -4.16
CA ALA A 233 4.97 -12.94 -3.55
C ALA A 233 4.27 -13.72 -2.40
N THR A 234 3.47 -13.02 -1.59
CA THR A 234 2.67 -13.64 -0.52
C THR A 234 1.62 -14.57 -1.10
N TYR A 235 0.89 -14.14 -2.14
CA TYR A 235 -0.11 -14.98 -2.78
C TYR A 235 0.48 -16.25 -3.39
N TYR A 236 1.61 -16.13 -4.09
CA TYR A 236 2.31 -17.28 -4.67
C TYR A 236 2.80 -18.25 -3.59
N ARG A 237 3.40 -17.73 -2.51
CA ARG A 237 3.87 -18.54 -1.38
C ARG A 237 2.72 -19.24 -0.67
N GLU A 238 1.57 -18.59 -0.48
CA GLU A 238 0.38 -19.22 0.11
C GLU A 238 -0.21 -20.28 -0.82
N LEU A 239 -0.30 -20.03 -2.13
CA LEU A 239 -0.69 -21.04 -3.11
C LEU A 239 0.21 -22.29 -3.04
N TYR A 240 1.52 -22.09 -2.91
CA TYR A 240 2.47 -23.19 -2.69
C TYR A 240 2.19 -23.92 -1.38
N ARG A 241 1.93 -23.22 -0.26
CA ARG A 241 1.54 -23.83 1.02
C ARG A 241 0.31 -24.71 0.88
N TYR A 242 -0.75 -24.23 0.24
CA TYR A 242 -1.96 -25.03 0.00
C TYR A 242 -1.68 -26.22 -0.91
N LYS A 243 -0.82 -26.07 -1.92
CA LYS A 243 -0.41 -27.17 -2.81
C LYS A 243 0.28 -28.31 -2.08
N LEU A 244 0.95 -28.06 -0.95
CA LEU A 244 1.55 -29.12 -0.13
C LEU A 244 0.52 -30.13 0.40
N HIS A 245 -0.76 -29.74 0.47
CA HIS A 245 -1.87 -30.58 0.93
C HIS A 245 -2.88 -30.90 -0.17
N ASP A 246 -2.93 -30.11 -1.24
CA ASP A 246 -3.83 -30.29 -2.39
C ASP A 246 -3.05 -30.24 -3.71
N SER A 247 -2.78 -31.41 -4.27
CA SER A 247 -2.05 -31.55 -5.54
C SER A 247 -2.82 -31.04 -6.76
N SER A 248 -4.12 -30.74 -6.63
CA SER A 248 -4.92 -30.18 -7.73
C SER A 248 -4.59 -28.71 -8.02
N ILE A 249 -3.94 -28.02 -7.09
CA ILE A 249 -3.55 -26.61 -7.24
C ILE A 249 -2.42 -26.50 -8.28
N ASN A 250 -2.76 -25.93 -9.43
CA ASN A 250 -1.79 -25.59 -10.47
C ASN A 250 -1.21 -24.18 -10.24
N LEU A 251 0.02 -24.10 -9.71
CA LEU A 251 0.73 -22.83 -9.48
C LEU A 251 0.98 -22.04 -10.77
N TYR A 252 0.93 -22.67 -11.94
CA TYR A 252 1.24 -22.07 -13.24
C TYR A 252 0.00 -21.58 -13.99
N ASP A 253 -1.18 -21.63 -13.36
CA ASP A 253 -2.41 -21.13 -13.97
C ASP A 253 -2.34 -19.61 -14.15
N LYS A 254 -2.46 -19.15 -15.40
CA LYS A 254 -2.43 -17.73 -15.76
C LYS A 254 -3.51 -16.91 -15.05
N ARG A 255 -4.65 -17.52 -14.70
CA ARG A 255 -5.73 -16.86 -13.95
C ARG A 255 -5.26 -16.35 -12.58
N LEU A 256 -4.22 -16.94 -12.01
CA LEU A 256 -3.67 -16.49 -10.72
C LEU A 256 -3.01 -15.11 -10.84
N THR A 257 -2.39 -14.81 -11.99
CA THR A 257 -1.89 -13.46 -12.29
C THR A 257 -3.05 -12.47 -12.46
N ASP A 258 -4.13 -12.86 -13.12
CA ASP A 258 -5.33 -12.02 -13.26
C ASP A 258 -6.01 -11.73 -11.92
N ASN A 259 -6.08 -12.74 -11.04
CA ASN A 259 -6.60 -12.63 -9.68
C ASN A 259 -5.84 -11.57 -8.89
N ILE A 260 -4.52 -11.70 -8.73
CA ILE A 260 -3.75 -10.78 -7.89
C ILE A 260 -3.61 -9.38 -8.50
N SER A 261 -3.75 -9.27 -9.82
CA SER A 261 -3.81 -7.99 -10.55
C SER A 261 -5.24 -7.49 -10.78
N GLY A 262 -6.21 -8.03 -10.05
CA GLY A 262 -7.60 -7.56 -10.07
C GLY A 262 -7.71 -6.15 -9.50
N ASP A 263 -8.70 -5.39 -9.97
CA ASP A 263 -8.91 -4.00 -9.58
C ASP A 263 -9.09 -3.83 -8.07
N LEU A 264 -8.28 -2.93 -7.49
CA LEU A 264 -8.36 -2.51 -6.08
C LEU A 264 -8.65 -1.01 -5.97
N LEU A 265 -8.52 -0.24 -7.06
CA LEU A 265 -8.65 1.21 -7.05
C LEU A 265 -10.11 1.64 -6.92
N ASN A 266 -11.01 1.06 -7.73
CA ASN A 266 -12.42 1.47 -7.72
C ASN A 266 -13.08 1.24 -6.35
N PRO A 267 -12.89 0.08 -5.68
CA PRO A 267 -13.48 -0.13 -4.34
C PRO A 267 -12.92 0.82 -3.29
N VAL A 268 -11.62 1.14 -3.34
CA VAL A 268 -10.98 2.08 -2.40
C VAL A 268 -11.56 3.49 -2.57
N PHE A 269 -11.64 4.00 -3.80
CA PHE A 269 -12.18 5.34 -4.06
C PHE A 269 -13.68 5.42 -3.80
N THR A 270 -14.44 4.37 -4.14
CA THR A 270 -15.87 4.34 -3.83
C THR A 270 -16.10 4.35 -2.32
N SER A 271 -15.31 3.58 -1.57
CA SER A 271 -15.36 3.57 -0.09
C SER A 271 -14.95 4.91 0.51
N MET A 272 -13.91 5.55 -0.01
CA MET A 272 -13.48 6.87 0.46
C MET A 272 -14.62 7.88 0.41
N ILE A 273 -15.43 7.85 -0.65
CA ILE A 273 -16.53 8.80 -0.79
C ILE A 273 -17.75 8.33 0.02
N ALA A 274 -18.22 7.11 -0.20
CA ALA A 274 -19.51 6.68 0.35
C ALA A 274 -19.45 6.21 1.81
N ARG A 275 -18.33 5.67 2.30
CA ARG A 275 -18.19 5.19 3.68
C ARG A 275 -17.41 6.14 4.56
N ASP A 276 -16.19 6.51 4.16
CA ASP A 276 -15.31 7.28 5.04
C ASP A 276 -15.91 8.67 5.34
N ILE A 277 -16.59 9.29 4.36
CA ILE A 277 -17.23 10.61 4.53
C ILE A 277 -18.68 10.50 4.99
N PHE A 278 -19.49 9.61 4.39
CA PHE A 278 -20.96 9.63 4.57
C PHE A 278 -21.55 8.52 5.46
N ALA A 279 -20.84 7.41 5.71
CA ALA A 279 -21.38 6.28 6.47
C ALA A 279 -20.33 5.56 7.36
N PRO A 280 -19.60 6.26 8.25
CA PRO A 280 -18.43 5.71 8.97
C PRO A 280 -18.78 4.72 10.10
N MET A 281 -20.05 4.38 10.33
CA MET A 281 -20.48 3.60 11.51
C MET A 281 -20.55 2.09 11.29
N GLN A 282 -20.37 1.61 10.06
CA GLN A 282 -20.45 0.19 9.76
C GLN A 282 -19.26 -0.55 10.34
N LYS A 283 -19.51 -1.70 10.97
CA LYS A 283 -18.48 -2.51 11.62
C LYS A 283 -18.40 -3.91 11.04
N PHE A 284 -17.23 -4.52 11.13
CA PHE A 284 -16.99 -5.94 10.85
C PHE A 284 -16.14 -6.56 11.98
N ALA A 285 -16.11 -7.89 12.04
CA ALA A 285 -15.39 -8.61 13.08
C ALA A 285 -14.22 -9.42 12.50
N VAL A 286 -13.13 -9.52 13.26
CA VAL A 286 -12.03 -10.46 13.02
C VAL A 286 -11.71 -11.11 14.35
N GLY A 287 -11.99 -12.41 14.46
CA GLY A 287 -11.99 -13.10 15.75
C GLY A 287 -12.93 -12.38 16.73
N ASN A 288 -12.42 -12.06 17.91
CA ASN A 288 -13.18 -11.38 18.97
C ASN A 288 -13.17 -9.85 18.87
N ASN A 289 -12.44 -9.27 17.91
CA ASN A 289 -12.27 -7.83 17.77
C ASN A 289 -13.22 -7.26 16.72
N ARG A 290 -13.67 -6.01 16.91
CA ARG A 290 -14.55 -5.28 16.00
C ARG A 290 -13.87 -4.04 15.46
N TYR A 291 -14.01 -3.80 14.16
CA TYR A 291 -13.38 -2.70 13.43
C TYR A 291 -14.40 -1.96 12.56
N ILE A 292 -14.07 -0.74 12.15
CA ILE A 292 -14.89 0.06 11.24
C ILE A 292 -14.59 -0.35 9.79
N LYS A 293 -15.63 -0.39 8.94
CA LYS A 293 -15.48 -0.58 7.50
C LYS A 293 -15.12 0.76 6.85
N ASP A 294 -13.84 0.95 6.58
CA ASP A 294 -13.30 2.11 5.85
C ASP A 294 -12.73 1.68 4.48
N ARG A 295 -12.08 2.62 3.76
CA ARG A 295 -11.40 2.30 2.50
C ARG A 295 -10.25 1.28 2.64
N GLY A 296 -9.66 1.15 3.83
CA GLY A 296 -8.68 0.09 4.13
C GLY A 296 -9.33 -1.29 4.22
N TYR A 297 -10.53 -1.38 4.81
CA TYR A 297 -11.37 -2.58 4.73
C TYR A 297 -11.76 -2.91 3.28
N ALA A 298 -12.14 -1.91 2.47
CA ALA A 298 -12.49 -2.13 1.07
C ALA A 298 -11.31 -2.73 0.27
N PHE A 299 -10.10 -2.24 0.51
CA PHE A 299 -8.87 -2.82 -0.06
C PHE A 299 -8.68 -4.29 0.34
N GLU A 300 -8.71 -4.60 1.64
CA GLU A 300 -8.49 -5.97 2.13
C GLU A 300 -9.58 -6.93 1.67
N ASN A 301 -10.84 -6.49 1.69
CA ASN A 301 -11.98 -7.28 1.25
C ASN A 301 -11.88 -7.59 -0.25
N LYS A 302 -11.59 -6.58 -1.08
CA LYS A 302 -11.42 -6.80 -2.52
C LYS A 302 -10.24 -7.70 -2.85
N LEU A 303 -9.11 -7.52 -2.16
CA LEU A 303 -7.94 -8.40 -2.32
C LEU A 303 -8.26 -9.84 -1.92
N SER A 304 -9.03 -10.03 -0.85
CA SER A 304 -9.54 -11.35 -0.45
C SER A 304 -10.44 -11.96 -1.53
N GLU A 305 -11.40 -11.21 -2.07
CA GLU A 305 -12.28 -11.67 -3.16
C GLU A 305 -11.49 -12.05 -4.41
N ASN A 306 -10.59 -11.17 -4.85
CA ASN A 306 -9.72 -11.38 -6.00
C ASN A 306 -8.89 -12.67 -5.86
N THR A 307 -8.46 -12.98 -4.64
CA THR A 307 -7.71 -14.22 -4.31
C THR A 307 -8.59 -15.37 -3.82
N LYS A 308 -9.91 -15.27 -4.01
CA LYS A 308 -10.91 -16.29 -3.63
C LYS A 308 -10.84 -16.72 -2.16
N GLY A 309 -10.48 -15.79 -1.28
CA GLY A 309 -10.36 -15.99 0.16
C GLY A 309 -9.06 -16.68 0.60
N LEU A 310 -8.17 -17.05 -0.32
CA LEU A 310 -6.94 -17.80 -0.01
C LEU A 310 -6.01 -17.03 0.93
N LEU A 311 -5.94 -15.71 0.76
CA LEU A 311 -5.15 -14.81 1.60
C LEU A 311 -5.82 -14.44 2.92
N ASN A 312 -7.05 -14.90 3.17
CA ASN A 312 -7.79 -14.61 4.40
C ASN A 312 -7.35 -15.52 5.57
N VAL A 313 -6.05 -15.48 5.88
CA VAL A 313 -5.41 -16.22 6.96
C VAL A 313 -4.72 -15.25 7.93
N GLN A 314 -4.43 -15.71 9.14
CA GLN A 314 -3.71 -14.96 10.18
C GLN A 314 -2.26 -15.46 10.32
N LEU A 315 -1.39 -14.65 10.92
CA LEU A 315 0.01 -15.04 11.16
C LEU A 315 0.13 -16.39 11.88
N LYS A 316 -0.69 -16.63 12.91
CA LYS A 316 -0.71 -17.90 13.63
C LYS A 316 -1.03 -19.12 12.74
N ASP A 317 -1.83 -18.94 11.70
CA ASP A 317 -2.30 -20.03 10.84
C ASP A 317 -1.18 -20.53 9.91
N ILE A 318 -0.16 -19.71 9.68
CA ILE A 318 1.00 -20.04 8.82
C ILE A 318 2.29 -20.29 9.62
N ALA A 319 2.31 -19.96 10.92
CA ALA A 319 3.50 -20.01 11.77
C ALA A 319 4.12 -21.40 11.88
N ALA A 320 3.30 -22.46 11.94
CA ALA A 320 3.78 -23.83 12.06
C ALA A 320 4.51 -24.29 10.79
N ASP A 321 4.02 -23.92 9.61
CA ASP A 321 4.65 -24.29 8.34
C ASP A 321 5.97 -23.53 8.12
N GLU A 322 6.03 -22.26 8.55
CA GLU A 322 7.27 -21.47 8.56
C GLU A 322 8.29 -22.05 9.53
N ALA A 323 7.91 -22.33 10.77
CA ALA A 323 8.81 -22.90 11.78
C ALA A 323 9.36 -24.27 11.37
N ALA A 324 8.58 -25.07 10.64
CA ALA A 324 8.97 -26.37 10.11
C ALA A 324 9.79 -26.30 8.81
N GLY A 325 10.09 -25.09 8.30
CA GLY A 325 10.83 -24.90 7.04
C GLY A 325 10.12 -25.46 5.80
N ARG A 326 8.79 -25.65 5.86
CA ARG A 326 8.00 -26.21 4.73
C ARG A 326 7.79 -25.21 3.61
N VAL A 327 7.76 -23.94 3.99
CA VAL A 327 7.46 -22.78 3.16
C VAL A 327 8.40 -21.65 3.56
N PRO A 328 8.73 -20.74 2.64
CA PRO A 328 9.55 -19.59 2.97
C PRO A 328 8.93 -18.74 4.10
N ILE A 329 9.79 -18.22 4.98
CA ILE A 329 9.39 -17.19 5.93
C ILE A 329 9.15 -15.88 5.18
N ILE A 330 8.14 -15.11 5.60
CA ILE A 330 7.90 -13.77 5.08
C ILE A 330 8.15 -12.74 6.18
N ILE A 331 8.94 -11.71 5.86
CA ILE A 331 9.06 -10.51 6.68
C ILE A 331 8.38 -9.36 5.94
N PHE A 332 7.19 -8.97 6.43
CA PHE A 332 6.53 -7.77 5.93
C PHE A 332 7.14 -6.56 6.63
N ASN A 333 7.70 -5.65 5.83
CA ASN A 333 8.18 -4.37 6.32
C ASN A 333 7.06 -3.32 6.32
N SER A 334 7.17 -2.30 7.15
CA SER A 334 6.46 -1.03 7.02
C SER A 334 7.33 0.08 7.60
N VAL A 335 7.05 1.34 7.29
CA VAL A 335 7.79 2.48 7.84
C VAL A 335 6.97 3.17 8.91
N ILE A 336 7.53 3.31 10.11
CA ILE A 336 6.91 4.09 11.19
C ILE A 336 7.03 5.57 10.82
N LYS A 337 5.88 6.23 10.64
CA LYS A 337 5.77 7.58 10.11
C LYS A 337 6.59 8.61 10.88
N ASN A 338 6.62 8.48 12.21
CA ASN A 338 7.14 9.53 13.08
C ASN A 338 8.68 9.64 13.05
N ASP A 339 9.39 8.56 12.73
CA ASP A 339 10.85 8.50 12.85
C ASP A 339 11.56 7.68 11.75
N GLY A 340 10.81 7.09 10.81
CA GLY A 340 11.36 6.31 9.71
C GLY A 340 11.87 4.92 10.10
N ARG A 341 11.65 4.44 11.34
CA ARG A 341 12.03 3.07 11.74
C ARG A 341 11.26 2.02 10.94
N LYS A 342 11.87 0.88 10.67
CA LYS A 342 11.15 -0.26 10.08
C LYS A 342 10.30 -0.94 11.14
N LEU A 343 9.06 -1.25 10.82
CA LEU A 343 8.28 -2.23 11.56
C LEU A 343 8.39 -3.57 10.84
N LEU A 344 8.93 -4.58 11.51
CA LEU A 344 9.14 -5.92 11.00
C LEU A 344 8.00 -6.81 11.48
N ILE A 345 7.21 -7.37 10.57
CA ILE A 345 6.08 -8.24 10.86
C ILE A 345 6.39 -9.62 10.31
N GLY A 346 6.35 -10.64 11.18
CA GLY A 346 6.56 -12.04 10.81
C GLY A 346 5.98 -12.98 11.87
N THR A 347 6.00 -14.28 11.59
CA THR A 347 5.53 -15.30 12.55
C THR A 347 6.59 -15.65 13.60
N GLN A 348 7.86 -15.55 13.22
CA GLN A 348 9.01 -15.84 14.06
C GLN A 348 9.45 -14.59 14.85
N PRO A 349 10.07 -14.74 16.03
CA PRO A 349 10.71 -13.62 16.73
C PRO A 349 11.88 -13.01 15.92
N LEU A 350 12.00 -11.68 15.91
CA LEU A 350 12.91 -10.92 15.04
C LEU A 350 13.75 -9.88 15.79
N SER A 351 13.93 -9.99 17.12
CA SER A 351 14.71 -8.99 17.88
C SER A 351 16.14 -8.78 17.35
N PHE A 352 16.77 -9.83 16.78
CA PHE A 352 18.09 -9.75 16.14
C PHE A 352 18.13 -8.87 14.87
N MET A 353 16.97 -8.55 14.29
CA MET A 353 16.85 -7.64 13.15
C MET A 353 16.65 -6.18 13.54
N MET A 354 16.39 -5.89 14.83
CA MET A 354 16.08 -4.55 15.33
C MET A 354 17.28 -3.58 15.29
N LYS A 355 18.50 -4.11 15.29
CA LYS A 355 19.76 -3.36 15.15
C LYS A 355 20.67 -4.04 14.13
N PRO A 356 21.59 -3.30 13.48
CA PRO A 356 22.68 -3.91 12.72
C PRO A 356 23.47 -4.88 13.63
N ARG A 357 23.93 -6.02 13.09
CA ARG A 357 24.56 -7.09 13.87
C ARG A 357 25.69 -6.59 14.76
N TYR A 358 26.55 -5.72 14.22
CA TYR A 358 27.69 -5.14 14.93
C TYR A 358 27.28 -4.37 16.21
N PHE A 359 26.11 -3.72 16.20
CA PHE A 359 25.62 -2.91 17.32
C PHE A 359 24.58 -3.63 18.21
N GLN A 360 24.43 -4.96 18.09
CA GLN A 360 23.43 -5.70 18.84
C GLN A 360 23.63 -5.62 20.36
N THR A 361 24.88 -5.63 20.82
CA THR A 361 25.22 -5.49 22.25
C THR A 361 25.37 -4.04 22.69
N ASP A 362 25.44 -3.09 21.74
CA ASP A 362 25.62 -1.67 22.03
C ASP A 362 24.29 -1.03 22.47
N THR A 363 24.24 -0.54 23.71
CA THR A 363 23.08 0.15 24.29
C THR A 363 23.07 1.66 24.00
N SER A 364 24.13 2.22 23.43
CA SER A 364 24.16 3.62 23.01
C SER A 364 23.37 3.82 21.70
N VAL A 365 23.47 2.83 20.80
CA VAL A 365 22.80 2.79 19.50
C VAL A 365 21.32 2.43 19.65
N SER A 366 20.46 3.23 19.02
CA SER A 366 19.02 2.96 19.02
C SER A 366 18.65 1.90 18.00
N ALA A 367 17.64 1.10 18.30
CA ALA A 367 17.02 0.23 17.31
C ALA A 367 16.47 1.07 16.15
N ASP A 368 16.81 0.67 14.93
CA ASP A 368 16.33 1.29 13.69
C ASP A 368 15.22 0.47 13.02
N ALA A 369 14.90 -0.69 13.61
CA ALA A 369 13.76 -1.52 13.30
C ALA A 369 13.08 -2.05 14.57
N VAL A 370 11.82 -2.46 14.47
CA VAL A 370 10.96 -2.87 15.58
C VAL A 370 10.32 -4.21 15.24
N ASP A 371 10.50 -5.21 16.10
CA ASP A 371 9.76 -6.48 16.01
C ASP A 371 8.30 -6.24 16.45
N PHE A 372 7.38 -6.34 15.49
CA PHE A 372 5.95 -6.15 15.70
C PHE A 372 5.38 -7.13 16.74
N ALA A 373 5.74 -8.40 16.65
CA ALA A 373 5.19 -9.43 17.53
C ALA A 373 5.70 -9.25 18.96
N ALA A 374 6.96 -8.87 19.13
CA ALA A 374 7.52 -8.55 20.43
C ALA A 374 6.90 -7.29 21.04
N MET A 375 6.79 -6.22 20.25
CA MET A 375 6.23 -4.93 20.71
C MET A 375 4.77 -5.07 21.12
N PHE A 376 3.95 -5.72 20.30
CA PHE A 376 2.51 -5.83 20.51
C PHE A 376 2.10 -7.16 21.14
N ARG A 377 2.98 -7.81 21.92
CA ARG A 377 2.72 -9.12 22.57
C ARG A 377 1.45 -9.14 23.42
N GLN A 378 1.08 -7.99 23.99
CA GLN A 378 -0.13 -7.81 24.77
C GLN A 378 -1.32 -7.36 23.92
N GLN A 379 -1.27 -7.41 22.59
CA GLN A 379 -2.37 -7.04 21.70
C GLN A 379 -2.72 -8.16 20.72
N ASP A 380 -2.31 -9.39 21.03
CA ASP A 380 -2.55 -10.61 20.26
C ASP A 380 -1.98 -10.53 18.83
N PRO A 381 -0.67 -10.28 18.67
CA PRO A 381 -0.07 -9.90 17.38
C PRO A 381 -0.17 -11.02 16.34
N GLN A 382 -0.21 -12.28 16.79
CA GLN A 382 -0.34 -13.45 15.91
C GLN A 382 -1.75 -13.60 15.30
N ASN A 383 -2.74 -12.84 15.77
CA ASN A 383 -4.07 -12.77 15.13
C ASN A 383 -4.13 -11.78 13.96
N LEU A 384 -3.04 -11.04 13.68
CA LEU A 384 -2.96 -10.14 12.54
C LEU A 384 -3.25 -10.92 11.24
N ARG A 385 -4.17 -10.40 10.43
CA ARG A 385 -4.45 -10.97 9.11
C ARG A 385 -3.29 -10.71 8.16
N ILE A 386 -2.98 -11.68 7.30
CA ILE A 386 -1.98 -11.48 6.23
C ILE A 386 -2.41 -10.34 5.29
N LEU A 387 -3.70 -10.21 4.99
CA LEU A 387 -4.27 -9.06 4.28
C LEU A 387 -3.91 -7.72 4.94
N THR A 388 -3.96 -7.65 6.27
CA THR A 388 -3.58 -6.44 7.01
C THR A 388 -2.08 -6.18 6.97
N ALA A 389 -1.24 -7.21 7.14
CA ALA A 389 0.21 -7.07 7.03
C ALA A 389 0.62 -6.56 5.63
N MET A 390 0.01 -7.11 4.57
CA MET A 390 0.19 -6.66 3.19
C MET A 390 -0.31 -5.23 2.98
N ARG A 391 -1.47 -4.87 3.54
CA ARG A 391 -1.97 -3.50 3.44
C ARG A 391 -1.05 -2.51 4.13
N MET A 392 -0.56 -2.81 5.34
CA MET A 392 0.44 -1.99 6.04
C MET A 392 1.70 -1.80 5.19
N ASN A 393 2.19 -2.88 4.58
CA ASN A 393 3.33 -2.87 3.66
C ASN A 393 3.09 -2.07 2.37
N ALA A 394 1.82 -1.88 1.96
CA ALA A 394 1.39 -1.19 0.75
C ALA A 394 0.67 0.15 0.98
N THR A 395 0.68 0.69 2.21
CA THR A 395 -0.07 1.92 2.56
C THR A 395 0.64 3.16 2.01
N PHE A 396 0.47 3.39 0.72
CA PHE A 396 1.02 4.57 0.06
C PHE A 396 0.19 5.82 0.43
N PRO A 397 0.84 6.95 0.77
CA PRO A 397 0.16 8.19 1.14
C PRO A 397 -0.92 8.61 0.13
N TYR A 398 -1.98 9.24 0.63
CA TYR A 398 -3.16 9.72 -0.11
C TYR A 398 -4.11 8.65 -0.66
N VAL A 399 -3.63 7.45 -1.02
CA VAL A 399 -4.46 6.37 -1.56
C VAL A 399 -5.09 5.52 -0.45
N LEU A 400 -4.26 5.02 0.47
CA LEU A 400 -4.71 4.22 1.60
C LEU A 400 -4.57 5.03 2.91
N PRO A 401 -5.42 4.76 3.92
CA PRO A 401 -5.30 5.39 5.22
C PRO A 401 -4.12 4.77 5.98
N ASN A 402 -3.33 5.60 6.65
CA ASN A 402 -2.28 5.13 7.55
C ASN A 402 -2.85 4.20 8.60
N VAL A 403 -2.09 3.17 8.96
CA VAL A 403 -2.52 2.20 9.97
C VAL A 403 -1.94 2.60 11.31
N TRP A 404 -2.81 2.95 12.25
CA TRP A 404 -2.36 3.24 13.60
C TRP A 404 -2.12 1.94 14.38
N LEU A 405 -1.17 1.98 15.31
CA LEU A 405 -0.86 0.85 16.18
C LEU A 405 -0.96 1.29 17.65
N PRO A 406 -1.46 0.41 18.54
CA PRO A 406 -1.84 0.78 19.90
C PRO A 406 -0.65 0.88 20.86
N SER A 407 0.34 1.73 20.55
CA SER A 407 1.49 2.01 21.42
C SER A 407 1.33 3.32 22.20
N ASN A 408 2.29 3.64 23.07
CA ASN A 408 2.37 4.89 23.80
C ASN A 408 3.75 5.58 23.62
N PRO A 409 3.86 6.69 22.86
CA PRO A 409 2.80 7.32 22.08
C PRO A 409 2.29 6.42 20.95
N ILE A 410 1.09 6.73 20.42
CA ILE A 410 0.52 6.04 19.25
C ILE A 410 1.47 6.25 18.06
N ILE A 411 1.72 5.18 17.30
CA ILE A 411 2.47 5.23 16.05
C ILE A 411 1.56 4.89 14.87
N ASP A 412 1.89 5.47 13.71
CA ASP A 412 1.30 5.15 12.42
C ASP A 412 2.35 4.50 11.51
N VAL A 413 1.91 3.60 10.63
CA VAL A 413 2.78 3.04 9.59
C VAL A 413 2.35 3.42 8.17
N MET A 414 3.35 3.42 7.29
CA MET A 414 3.26 3.70 5.86
C MET A 414 3.96 2.61 5.03
N ASP A 415 3.78 2.67 3.71
CA ASP A 415 4.38 1.78 2.71
C ASP A 415 5.89 1.53 2.95
N ALA A 416 6.30 0.26 2.89
CA ALA A 416 7.70 -0.14 3.05
C ALA A 416 8.63 0.45 1.98
N GLY A 417 8.07 0.78 0.82
CA GLY A 417 8.74 1.41 -0.32
C GLY A 417 9.30 2.80 -0.02
N LEU A 418 8.92 3.41 1.10
CA LEU A 418 9.54 4.65 1.57
C LEU A 418 10.94 4.42 2.17
N ARG A 419 11.31 3.19 2.53
CA ARG A 419 12.62 2.89 3.13
C ARG A 419 13.37 1.74 2.45
N ASP A 420 12.75 0.57 2.32
CA ASP A 420 13.38 -0.64 1.79
C ASP A 420 12.55 -1.18 0.61
N ASN A 421 12.44 -0.40 -0.47
CA ASN A 421 11.55 -0.73 -1.59
C ASN A 421 11.85 -2.08 -2.26
N LEU A 422 13.09 -2.58 -2.21
CA LEU A 422 13.44 -3.89 -2.77
C LEU A 422 13.50 -5.01 -1.70
N GLY A 423 13.31 -4.69 -0.42
CA GLY A 423 13.53 -5.63 0.68
C GLY A 423 15.01 -6.00 0.91
N ALA A 424 15.94 -5.31 0.24
CA ALA A 424 17.36 -5.67 0.18
C ALA A 424 18.05 -5.43 1.53
N GLU A 425 17.71 -4.35 2.21
CA GLU A 425 18.25 -4.04 3.54
C GLU A 425 17.87 -5.16 4.53
N THR A 426 16.63 -5.64 4.46
CA THR A 426 16.11 -6.74 5.28
C THR A 426 16.84 -8.05 5.00
N SER A 427 16.97 -8.42 3.73
CA SER A 427 17.65 -9.66 3.33
C SER A 427 19.13 -9.65 3.71
N LEU A 428 19.86 -8.57 3.43
CA LEU A 428 21.28 -8.45 3.78
C LEU A 428 21.51 -8.47 5.29
N ARG A 429 20.65 -7.80 6.08
CA ARG A 429 20.74 -7.82 7.55
C ARG A 429 20.46 -9.22 8.12
N PHE A 430 19.56 -9.98 7.52
CA PHE A 430 19.31 -11.37 7.91
C PHE A 430 20.53 -12.24 7.60
N ILE A 431 21.08 -12.12 6.38
CA ILE A 431 22.28 -12.87 5.97
C ILE A 431 23.45 -12.55 6.90
N ASP A 432 23.69 -11.28 7.24
CA ASP A 432 24.75 -10.91 8.19
C ASP A 432 24.56 -11.58 9.55
N ASN A 433 23.33 -11.63 10.06
CA ASN A 433 22.98 -12.26 11.35
C ASN A 433 23.24 -13.77 11.42
N PHE A 434 23.22 -14.47 10.27
CA PHE A 434 23.41 -15.92 10.20
C PHE A 434 24.53 -16.32 9.24
N ARG A 435 25.46 -15.40 8.94
CA ARG A 435 26.54 -15.63 7.98
C ARG A 435 27.39 -16.86 8.27
N GLU A 436 27.65 -17.15 9.56
CA GLU A 436 28.42 -18.34 9.95
C GLU A 436 27.64 -19.61 9.60
N TRP A 437 26.36 -19.68 10.00
CA TRP A 437 25.50 -20.82 9.67
C TRP A 437 25.37 -20.98 8.15
N ILE A 438 25.15 -19.90 7.41
CA ILE A 438 25.03 -19.93 5.94
C ILE A 438 26.31 -20.47 5.29
N LYS A 439 27.49 -20.00 5.72
CA LYS A 439 28.79 -20.45 5.19
C LYS A 439 29.05 -21.93 5.45
N GLU A 440 28.66 -22.43 6.61
CA GLU A 440 28.83 -23.84 6.99
C GLU A 440 27.83 -24.76 6.28
N ASN A 441 26.59 -24.30 6.09
CA ASN A 441 25.46 -25.17 5.76
C ASN A 441 24.92 -25.02 4.33
N THR A 442 25.38 -24.06 3.54
CA THR A 442 24.85 -23.79 2.20
C THR A 442 25.95 -23.71 1.15
N GLY A 443 25.59 -23.93 -0.11
CA GLY A 443 26.46 -23.70 -1.27
C GLY A 443 26.52 -22.22 -1.69
N GLY A 444 25.78 -21.35 -0.98
CA GLY A 444 25.64 -19.93 -1.27
C GLY A 444 24.20 -19.44 -1.20
N VAL A 445 24.05 -18.12 -1.19
CA VAL A 445 22.77 -17.41 -1.19
C VAL A 445 22.54 -16.72 -2.53
N ILE A 446 21.39 -16.94 -3.13
CA ILE A 446 20.89 -16.19 -4.28
C ILE A 446 19.93 -15.12 -3.77
N LEU A 447 20.31 -13.85 -3.91
CA LEU A 447 19.41 -12.72 -3.73
C LEU A 447 18.68 -12.45 -5.05
N LEU A 448 17.51 -13.06 -5.20
CA LEU A 448 16.64 -12.92 -6.37
C LEU A 448 15.79 -11.66 -6.23
N GLN A 449 16.08 -10.62 -7.02
CA GLN A 449 15.35 -9.36 -7.02
C GLN A 449 14.39 -9.27 -8.21
N LEU A 450 13.10 -9.15 -7.93
CA LEU A 450 12.03 -8.95 -8.91
C LEU A 450 11.57 -7.50 -8.86
N ARG A 451 11.77 -6.74 -9.95
CA ARG A 451 11.70 -5.27 -9.91
C ARG A 451 10.72 -4.72 -10.94
N ASP A 452 9.97 -3.71 -10.54
CA ASP A 452 9.01 -2.99 -11.39
C ASP A 452 9.66 -1.96 -12.33
N ARG A 453 10.98 -1.73 -12.22
CA ARG A 453 11.73 -0.72 -12.98
C ARG A 453 13.16 -1.20 -13.25
N VAL A 454 13.74 -0.66 -14.32
CA VAL A 454 15.15 -0.81 -14.68
C VAL A 454 16.02 0.09 -13.79
N ASN A 455 17.28 -0.27 -13.57
CA ASN A 455 18.25 0.50 -12.77
C ASN A 455 18.60 1.86 -13.37
N ASP A 456 18.72 1.91 -14.69
CA ASP A 456 19.23 3.06 -15.45
C ASP A 456 18.07 3.69 -16.22
N ASP A 457 17.63 4.86 -15.75
CA ASP A 457 16.59 5.66 -16.40
C ASP A 457 17.16 6.92 -17.07
N TRP A 458 18.43 6.87 -17.51
CA TRP A 458 19.11 7.92 -18.27
C TRP A 458 18.38 8.33 -19.56
N GLN A 459 17.38 7.55 -19.97
CA GLN A 459 16.59 7.74 -21.18
C GLN A 459 15.34 8.61 -20.96
N GLN A 460 14.98 8.95 -19.72
CA GLN A 460 14.01 10.03 -19.49
C GLN A 460 14.66 11.34 -19.96
N GLN A 461 14.25 11.80 -21.14
CA GLN A 461 14.65 13.11 -21.65
C GLN A 461 14.25 14.14 -20.60
N PHE A 462 15.23 14.86 -20.06
CA PHE A 462 14.97 16.04 -19.25
C PHE A 462 14.17 17.03 -20.10
N GLU A 463 12.85 17.08 -19.92
CA GLU A 463 12.02 18.09 -20.55
C GLU A 463 12.52 19.47 -20.11
N LYS A 464 12.50 20.45 -21.04
CA LYS A 464 12.97 21.80 -20.73
C LYS A 464 12.11 22.35 -19.58
N PRO A 465 12.70 22.73 -18.44
CA PRO A 465 11.94 23.14 -17.27
C PRO A 465 11.11 24.40 -17.58
N SER A 466 9.83 24.36 -17.26
CA SER A 466 8.93 25.52 -17.30
C SER A 466 9.10 26.39 -16.04
N ILE A 467 8.57 27.62 -16.06
CA ILE A 467 8.55 28.50 -14.88
C ILE A 467 7.75 27.86 -13.73
N THR A 468 6.71 27.10 -14.05
CA THR A 468 5.94 26.31 -13.08
C THR A 468 6.80 25.19 -12.47
N ASP A 469 7.67 24.56 -13.26
CA ASP A 469 8.60 23.55 -12.75
C ASP A 469 9.63 24.17 -11.81
N ALA A 470 10.14 25.38 -12.07
CA ALA A 470 11.09 26.03 -11.16
C ALA A 470 10.51 26.27 -9.74
N ILE A 471 9.20 26.47 -9.61
CA ILE A 471 8.52 26.70 -8.33
C ILE A 471 8.14 25.36 -7.65
N VAL A 472 7.74 24.35 -8.42
CA VAL A 472 7.25 23.08 -7.90
C VAL A 472 8.37 22.06 -7.66
N THR A 473 9.42 22.09 -8.49
CA THR A 473 10.50 21.09 -8.50
C THR A 473 11.22 20.98 -7.15
N PRO A 474 11.56 22.04 -6.41
CA PRO A 474 12.19 21.87 -5.09
C PRO A 474 11.34 21.07 -4.11
N ALA A 475 10.00 21.20 -4.17
CA ALA A 475 9.08 20.47 -3.31
C ALA A 475 8.85 19.02 -3.78
N THR A 476 8.94 18.74 -5.09
CA THR A 476 8.71 17.41 -5.66
C THR A 476 9.99 16.61 -5.94
N MET A 477 11.17 17.25 -5.95
CA MET A 477 12.46 16.61 -6.26
C MET A 477 12.78 15.48 -5.28
N LEU A 478 12.53 15.68 -3.98
CA LEU A 478 12.73 14.64 -2.97
C LEU A 478 11.84 13.42 -3.23
N GLN A 479 10.62 13.63 -3.71
CA GLN A 479 9.69 12.55 -4.06
C GLN A 479 10.09 11.87 -5.39
N HIS A 480 10.50 12.63 -6.40
CA HIS A 480 10.91 12.12 -7.71
C HIS A 480 12.21 11.29 -7.62
N ASN A 481 13.19 11.77 -6.87
CA ASN A 481 14.51 11.14 -6.76
C ASN A 481 14.57 10.07 -5.67
N TRP A 482 13.51 9.91 -4.86
CA TRP A 482 13.50 8.98 -3.72
C TRP A 482 13.87 7.54 -4.10
N PHE A 483 13.34 7.05 -5.22
CA PHE A 483 13.63 5.70 -5.71
C PHE A 483 15.06 5.54 -6.23
N ALA A 484 15.61 6.58 -6.88
CA ALA A 484 16.99 6.57 -7.36
C ALA A 484 17.97 6.55 -6.17
N LEU A 485 17.72 7.38 -5.16
CA LEU A 485 18.49 7.39 -3.92
C LEU A 485 18.48 6.01 -3.24
N GLN A 486 17.32 5.38 -3.09
CA GLN A 486 17.23 4.02 -2.55
C GLN A 486 18.02 3.00 -3.36
N ASN A 487 17.99 3.06 -4.69
CA ASN A 487 18.76 2.16 -5.55
C ASN A 487 20.28 2.35 -5.32
N TYR A 488 20.76 3.59 -5.19
CA TYR A 488 22.17 3.86 -4.90
C TYR A 488 22.57 3.31 -3.52
N PHE A 489 21.79 3.61 -2.48
CA PHE A 489 22.06 3.09 -1.13
C PHE A 489 22.10 1.55 -1.08
N GLN A 490 21.18 0.88 -1.77
CA GLN A 490 21.15 -0.58 -1.79
C GLN A 490 22.29 -1.19 -2.62
N ALA A 491 22.72 -0.51 -3.69
CA ALA A 491 23.90 -0.90 -4.46
C ALA A 491 25.17 -0.82 -3.61
N ASP A 492 25.33 0.27 -2.86
CA ASP A 492 26.45 0.46 -1.94
C ASP A 492 26.44 -0.56 -0.80
N GLN A 493 25.29 -0.78 -0.16
CA GLN A 493 25.13 -1.81 0.88
C GLN A 493 25.53 -3.20 0.38
N PHE A 494 25.06 -3.58 -0.82
CA PHE A 494 25.43 -4.85 -1.42
C PHE A 494 26.93 -4.93 -1.72
N SER A 495 27.52 -3.85 -2.25
CA SER A 495 28.95 -3.76 -2.57
C SER A 495 29.81 -3.94 -1.32
N TYR A 496 29.53 -3.19 -0.26
CA TYR A 496 30.27 -3.30 1.01
C TYR A 496 30.11 -4.67 1.67
N PHE A 497 28.91 -5.28 1.56
CA PHE A 497 28.69 -6.62 2.07
C PHE A 497 29.50 -7.68 1.31
N ASN A 498 29.54 -7.57 -0.02
CA ASN A 498 30.17 -8.57 -0.89
C ASN A 498 31.71 -8.43 -0.97
N ASN A 499 32.27 -7.25 -0.70
CA ASN A 499 33.72 -7.00 -0.77
C ASN A 499 34.53 -7.63 0.38
N ASN A 500 33.90 -8.09 1.46
CA ASN A 500 34.58 -8.63 2.65
C ASN A 500 34.95 -10.14 2.57
N GLN A 501 35.13 -10.68 1.36
CA GLN A 501 35.62 -12.03 1.00
C GLN A 501 34.71 -13.23 1.35
N ASP A 502 34.79 -14.30 0.53
CA ASP A 502 33.95 -15.52 0.44
C ASP A 502 32.63 -15.38 -0.37
N SER A 503 32.70 -15.37 -1.71
CA SER A 503 31.58 -15.07 -2.64
C SER A 503 30.47 -16.13 -2.72
N LEU A 504 29.87 -16.43 -1.58
CA LEU A 504 28.66 -17.24 -1.45
C LEU A 504 27.39 -16.45 -1.85
N LEU A 505 27.43 -15.12 -1.89
CA LEU A 505 26.28 -14.29 -2.25
C LEU A 505 26.24 -13.94 -3.75
N LYS A 506 25.13 -14.25 -4.42
CA LYS A 506 24.89 -13.88 -5.83
C LYS A 506 23.60 -13.08 -5.94
N LYS A 507 23.66 -11.90 -6.55
CA LYS A 507 22.47 -11.09 -6.86
C LYS A 507 22.01 -11.36 -8.28
N ILE A 508 20.75 -11.73 -8.44
CA ILE A 508 20.12 -11.94 -9.75
C ILE A 508 18.89 -11.04 -9.81
N SER A 509 18.85 -10.12 -10.78
CA SER A 509 17.73 -9.19 -10.94
C SER A 509 16.93 -9.51 -12.20
N ILE A 510 15.62 -9.57 -12.08
CA ILE A 510 14.67 -9.66 -13.19
C ILE A 510 13.77 -8.43 -13.12
N VAL A 511 13.70 -7.69 -14.21
CA VAL A 511 13.12 -6.34 -14.23
C VAL A 511 11.98 -6.22 -15.23
N TYR A 512 10.95 -5.46 -14.86
CA TYR A 512 9.93 -5.02 -15.80
C TYR A 512 10.53 -3.94 -16.71
N LYS A 513 10.43 -4.17 -18.02
CA LYS A 513 10.76 -3.22 -19.08
C LYS A 513 9.58 -3.15 -20.04
N PRO A 514 8.91 -1.99 -20.19
CA PRO A 514 7.81 -1.86 -21.13
C PRO A 514 8.31 -2.03 -22.57
N ALA A 515 7.43 -2.49 -23.47
CA ALA A 515 7.80 -2.67 -24.88
C ALA A 515 8.17 -1.36 -25.58
N SER A 516 7.61 -0.23 -25.13
CA SER A 516 7.94 1.13 -25.56
C SER A 516 7.57 2.14 -24.46
N ALA A 517 8.16 3.33 -24.46
CA ALA A 517 7.96 4.32 -23.38
C ALA A 517 6.48 4.75 -23.23
N ASP A 518 5.74 4.86 -24.34
CA ASP A 518 4.30 5.16 -24.39
C ASP A 518 3.40 4.00 -23.91
N LYS A 519 3.98 2.81 -23.69
CA LYS A 519 3.28 1.61 -23.23
C LYS A 519 3.52 1.29 -21.76
N ALA A 520 4.27 2.12 -21.05
CA ALA A 520 4.54 1.92 -19.64
C ALA A 520 3.22 1.89 -18.84
N ALA A 521 2.98 0.78 -18.14
CA ALA A 521 1.82 0.66 -17.28
C ALA A 521 1.88 1.66 -16.12
N ALA A 522 0.73 2.28 -15.81
CA ALA A 522 0.64 3.29 -14.77
C ALA A 522 0.92 2.71 -13.37
N LEU A 523 1.52 3.52 -12.51
CA LEU A 523 1.79 3.16 -11.12
C LEU A 523 0.53 3.40 -10.26
N ASN A 524 -0.39 2.44 -10.25
CA ASN A 524 -1.60 2.53 -9.42
C ASN A 524 -2.19 1.13 -9.08
N PHE A 525 -3.39 1.12 -8.50
CA PHE A 525 -4.13 -0.08 -8.10
C PHE A 525 -5.17 -0.57 -9.12
N HIS A 526 -4.95 -0.27 -10.40
CA HIS A 526 -5.79 -0.66 -11.53
C HIS A 526 -4.91 -1.01 -12.74
N LEU A 527 -5.29 -2.00 -13.55
CA LEU A 527 -4.59 -2.31 -14.79
C LEU A 527 -5.58 -2.63 -15.90
N SER A 528 -5.35 -2.05 -17.07
CA SER A 528 -6.04 -2.41 -18.30
C SER A 528 -5.55 -3.76 -18.85
N ALA A 529 -6.37 -4.42 -19.67
CA ALA A 529 -6.00 -5.65 -20.35
C ALA A 529 -4.79 -5.49 -21.31
N ARG A 530 -4.52 -4.27 -21.79
CA ARG A 530 -3.32 -3.97 -22.60
C ARG A 530 -2.07 -3.96 -21.73
N GLU A 531 -2.11 -3.24 -20.60
CA GLU A 531 -1.00 -3.16 -19.66
C GLU A 531 -0.63 -4.53 -19.10
N LYS A 532 -1.62 -5.35 -18.71
CA LYS A 532 -1.36 -6.73 -18.24
C LYS A 532 -0.58 -7.56 -19.26
N ARG A 533 -0.96 -7.50 -20.54
CA ARG A 533 -0.26 -8.23 -21.61
C ARG A 533 1.18 -7.76 -21.80
N ASP A 534 1.42 -6.45 -21.76
CA ASP A 534 2.77 -5.87 -21.84
C ASP A 534 3.64 -6.33 -20.66
N ILE A 535 3.11 -6.23 -19.44
CA ILE A 535 3.79 -6.67 -18.21
C ILE A 535 4.18 -8.15 -18.29
N MET A 536 3.26 -9.02 -18.71
CA MET A 536 3.54 -10.46 -18.80
C MET A 536 4.60 -10.77 -19.86
N ALA A 537 4.59 -10.05 -20.99
CA ALA A 537 5.59 -10.22 -22.05
C ALA A 537 7.01 -9.82 -21.61
N SER A 538 7.13 -8.86 -20.69
CA SER A 538 8.43 -8.35 -20.22
C SER A 538 9.34 -9.41 -19.60
N PHE A 539 8.81 -10.53 -19.07
CA PHE A 539 9.64 -11.62 -18.55
C PHE A 539 10.58 -12.19 -19.62
N ASN A 540 10.11 -12.27 -20.88
CA ASN A 540 10.86 -12.82 -22.01
C ASN A 540 11.73 -11.79 -22.75
N SER A 541 11.91 -10.60 -22.18
CA SER A 541 12.74 -9.56 -22.78
C SER A 541 14.23 -9.92 -22.73
N GLU A 542 15.01 -9.38 -23.67
CA GLU A 542 16.46 -9.63 -23.77
C GLU A 542 17.22 -9.26 -22.49
N ILE A 543 16.79 -8.20 -21.79
CA ILE A 543 17.41 -7.76 -20.52
C ILE A 543 17.30 -8.83 -19.41
N ASN A 544 16.27 -9.69 -19.45
CA ASN A 544 16.05 -10.73 -18.46
C ASN A 544 16.63 -12.08 -18.87
N ALA A 545 16.99 -12.28 -20.14
CA ALA A 545 17.39 -13.59 -20.68
C ALA A 545 18.58 -14.21 -19.92
N GLN A 546 19.61 -13.41 -19.63
CA GLN A 546 20.77 -13.88 -18.87
C GLN A 546 20.41 -14.29 -17.43
N ALA A 547 19.61 -13.47 -16.75
CA ALA A 547 19.16 -13.74 -15.38
C ALA A 547 18.30 -15.01 -15.30
N VAL A 548 17.37 -15.19 -16.24
CA VAL A 548 16.50 -16.37 -16.34
C VAL A 548 17.30 -17.64 -16.62
N ASN A 549 18.27 -17.58 -17.54
CA ASN A 549 19.15 -18.73 -17.82
C ASN A 549 20.03 -19.08 -16.62
N MET A 550 20.53 -18.08 -15.89
CA MET A 550 21.29 -18.29 -14.66
C MET A 550 20.43 -18.99 -13.60
N MET A 551 19.21 -18.50 -13.35
CA MET A 551 18.26 -19.13 -12.41
C MET A 551 17.95 -20.57 -12.78
N ARG A 552 17.67 -20.84 -14.07
CA ARG A 552 17.49 -22.20 -14.57
C ARG A 552 18.70 -23.06 -14.25
N SER A 553 19.91 -22.60 -14.58
CA SER A 553 21.14 -23.39 -14.39
C SER A 553 21.44 -23.72 -12.92
N LEU A 554 21.08 -22.83 -12.00
CA LEU A 554 21.35 -22.97 -10.57
C LEU A 554 20.32 -23.84 -9.86
N LEU A 555 19.06 -23.85 -10.30
CA LEU A 555 17.97 -24.57 -9.63
C LEU A 555 17.57 -25.90 -10.30
N THR A 556 18.07 -26.20 -11.50
CA THR A 556 17.80 -27.50 -12.17
C THR A 556 18.95 -28.50 -12.07
N LYS A 557 20.17 -28.05 -11.77
CA LYS A 557 21.30 -28.96 -11.57
C LYS A 557 21.27 -29.50 -10.13
N PRO A 558 21.40 -30.82 -9.89
CA PRO A 558 21.73 -31.30 -8.56
C PRO A 558 23.07 -30.67 -8.17
N SER A 559 23.10 -29.96 -7.04
CA SER A 559 24.34 -29.42 -6.49
C SER A 559 25.31 -30.59 -6.29
N LYS A 560 26.46 -30.53 -6.98
CA LYS A 560 27.53 -31.52 -6.89
C LYS A 560 28.16 -31.56 -5.52
#